data_AF-A0A7C2ZIH6-F1
#
_entry.id   AF-A0A7C2ZIH6-F1
#
_cell.length_a   1.000
_cell.length_b   1.000
_cell.length_c   1.000
_cell.angle_alpha   90.00
_cell.angle_beta   90.00
_cell.angle_gamma   90.00
#
_symmetry.space_group_name_H-M   'P 1'
#
loop_
_entity.id
_entity.type
_entity.pdbx_description
1 polymer ?
#
loop_
_entity_poly.entity_id
_entity_poly.type
_entity_poly.pdbx_seq_one_letter_code
_entity_poly.pdbx_strand_id
1 'polypeptide(L)'
;MSKGKKKGKSEPMEIYTAALVKLELITHFYRTGQIPFDDYWRLKRQLEPEARKELEEVRRWAVEEAKLVTAEEWENLRAHYRDEIGDSFVHLLNAARRKAVFITNNPKVLADHRKLEKRFGMKIMSGEKFRQKMGEAGKAAVDNLLSELLGRPRPA
;
A
#
# COMPACT_ATOMS: atom_id res chain seq x y z
N MET A 1 30.35 19.20 -31.82
CA MET A 1 29.01 19.81 -31.68
C MET A 1 28.07 18.79 -31.04
N SER A 2 27.50 19.15 -29.89
CA SER A 2 26.78 18.27 -28.96
C SER A 2 25.47 17.72 -29.51
N LYS A 3 25.28 16.39 -29.41
CA LYS A 3 23.97 15.74 -29.55
C LYS A 3 23.19 15.92 -28.24
N GLY A 4 22.26 16.88 -28.21
CA GLY A 4 21.29 17.02 -27.14
C GLY A 4 20.30 15.86 -27.15
N LYS A 5 20.47 14.89 -26.24
CA LYS A 5 19.43 13.89 -25.93
C LYS A 5 18.25 14.62 -25.27
N LYS A 6 17.14 14.80 -26.00
CA LYS A 6 15.84 15.14 -25.41
C LYS A 6 15.48 14.03 -24.42
N LYS A 7 15.47 14.35 -23.11
CA LYS A 7 14.84 13.51 -22.08
C LYS A 7 13.36 13.40 -22.45
N GLY A 8 12.93 12.22 -22.90
CA GLY A 8 11.51 11.92 -23.05
C GLY A 8 10.82 12.19 -21.71
N LYS A 9 9.72 12.93 -21.74
CA LYS A 9 8.85 13.08 -20.56
C LYS A 9 8.40 11.67 -20.20
N SER A 10 8.92 11.13 -19.11
CA SER A 10 8.45 9.85 -18.56
C SER A 10 6.97 10.03 -18.21
N GLU A 11 6.13 9.11 -18.68
CA GLU A 11 4.73 9.06 -18.28
C GLU A 11 4.61 9.08 -16.75
N PRO A 12 3.60 9.76 -16.19
CA PRO A 12 3.41 9.82 -14.75
C PRO A 12 3.22 8.41 -14.21
N MET A 13 3.98 8.08 -13.16
CA MET A 13 3.88 6.78 -12.49
C MET A 13 2.48 6.64 -11.88
N GLU A 14 1.73 5.61 -12.30
CA GLU A 14 0.41 5.32 -11.75
C GLU A 14 0.52 4.91 -10.27
N ILE A 15 -0.38 5.44 -9.44
CA ILE A 15 -0.45 5.14 -8.00
C ILE A 15 -1.71 4.31 -7.77
N TYR A 16 -1.52 3.12 -7.23
CA TYR A 16 -2.61 2.21 -6.85
C TYR A 16 -2.77 2.18 -5.33
N THR A 17 -4.01 2.25 -4.85
CA THR A 17 -4.34 2.03 -3.44
C THR A 17 -5.30 0.87 -3.31
N ALA A 18 -4.86 -0.16 -2.58
CA ALA A 18 -5.62 -1.37 -2.32
C ALA A 18 -6.87 -1.11 -1.47
N ALA A 19 -7.94 -1.89 -1.67
CA ALA A 19 -9.15 -1.80 -0.86
C ALA A 19 -8.85 -2.14 0.61
N LEU A 20 -7.94 -3.09 0.85
CA LEU A 20 -7.49 -3.40 2.21
C LEU A 20 -6.80 -2.23 2.89
N VAL A 21 -5.94 -1.48 2.15
CA VAL A 21 -5.29 -0.27 2.66
C VAL A 21 -6.33 0.77 3.07
N LYS A 22 -7.34 0.99 2.22
CA LYS A 22 -8.44 1.93 2.52
C LYS A 22 -9.18 1.54 3.80
N LEU A 23 -9.54 0.25 3.94
CA LEU A 23 -10.24 -0.27 5.12
C LEU A 23 -9.41 -0.11 6.41
N GLU A 24 -8.12 -0.43 6.35
CA GLU A 24 -7.20 -0.28 7.48
C GLU A 24 -7.01 1.19 7.87
N LEU A 25 -6.89 2.08 6.88
CA LEU A 25 -6.73 3.51 7.10
C LEU A 25 -7.97 4.15 7.73
N ILE A 26 -9.18 3.84 7.26
CA ILE A 26 -10.40 4.35 7.93
C ILE A 26 -10.55 3.79 9.35
N THR A 27 -10.10 2.55 9.58
CA THR A 27 -10.13 1.93 10.91
C THR A 27 -9.17 2.67 11.85
N HIS A 28 -7.98 3.00 11.37
CA HIS A 28 -7.02 3.81 12.11
C HIS A 28 -7.55 5.23 12.40
N PHE A 29 -8.17 5.89 11.42
CA PHE A 29 -8.78 7.21 11.62
C PHE A 29 -9.91 7.19 12.65
N TYR A 30 -10.76 6.16 12.63
CA TYR A 30 -11.79 6.00 13.65
C TYR A 30 -11.17 5.83 15.04
N ARG A 31 -10.19 4.92 15.18
CA ARG A 31 -9.50 4.65 16.46
C ARG A 31 -8.78 5.88 17.03
N THR A 32 -8.34 6.79 16.17
CA THR A 32 -7.66 8.03 16.55
C THR A 32 -8.59 9.24 16.64
N GLY A 33 -9.90 9.05 16.48
CA GLY A 33 -10.90 10.12 16.61
C GLY A 33 -10.95 11.11 15.43
N GLN A 34 -10.36 10.77 14.29
CA GLN A 34 -10.34 11.63 13.10
C GLN A 34 -11.61 11.55 12.24
N ILE A 35 -12.39 10.48 12.41
CA ILE A 35 -13.72 10.31 11.78
C ILE A 35 -14.74 9.83 12.82
N PRO A 36 -16.01 10.28 12.72
CA PRO A 36 -17.08 9.82 13.61
C PRO A 36 -17.50 8.38 13.30
N PHE A 37 -18.19 7.75 14.26
CA PHE A 37 -18.64 6.35 14.15
C PHE A 37 -19.49 6.08 12.91
N ASP A 38 -20.45 6.96 12.60
CA ASP A 38 -21.39 6.74 11.49
C ASP A 38 -20.67 6.74 10.12
N ASP A 39 -19.73 7.66 9.91
CA ASP A 39 -18.92 7.71 8.70
C ASP A 39 -18.01 6.49 8.58
N TYR A 40 -17.33 6.12 9.68
CA TYR A 40 -16.53 4.91 9.74
C TYR A 40 -17.36 3.67 9.38
N TRP A 41 -18.54 3.51 9.98
CA TRP A 41 -19.38 2.34 9.77
C TRP A 41 -19.89 2.24 8.33
N ARG A 42 -20.31 3.37 7.75
CA ARG A 42 -20.73 3.46 6.34
C ARG A 42 -19.59 3.05 5.40
N LEU A 43 -18.41 3.62 5.58
CA LEU A 43 -17.24 3.33 4.75
C LEU A 43 -16.77 1.88 4.93
N LYS A 44 -16.75 1.37 6.17
CA LYS A 44 -16.40 -0.02 6.48
C LYS A 44 -17.29 -0.99 5.73
N ARG A 45 -18.62 -0.79 5.75
CA ARG A 45 -19.57 -1.68 5.05
C ARG A 45 -19.34 -1.74 3.54
N GLN A 46 -18.86 -0.64 2.94
CA GLN A 46 -18.55 -0.57 1.52
C GLN A 46 -17.22 -1.25 1.19
N LEU A 47 -16.18 -0.99 1.98
CA LEU A 47 -14.82 -1.45 1.70
C LEU A 47 -14.56 -2.91 2.13
N GLU A 48 -15.23 -3.39 3.17
CA GLU A 48 -14.96 -4.71 3.75
C GLU A 48 -15.13 -5.89 2.78
N PRO A 49 -16.16 -5.95 1.92
CA PRO A 49 -16.27 -7.02 0.92
C PRO A 49 -15.08 -7.05 -0.05
N GLU A 50 -14.66 -5.89 -0.55
CA GLU A 50 -13.55 -5.77 -1.50
C GLU A 50 -12.21 -6.07 -0.83
N ALA A 51 -12.00 -5.57 0.39
CA ALA A 51 -10.79 -5.84 1.17
C ALA A 51 -10.64 -7.34 1.51
N ARG A 52 -11.74 -8.02 1.86
CA ARG A 52 -11.73 -9.47 2.11
C ARG A 52 -11.38 -10.26 0.86
N LYS A 53 -12.00 -9.91 -0.27
CA LYS A 53 -11.69 -10.52 -1.57
C LYS A 53 -10.23 -10.31 -1.95
N GLU A 54 -9.71 -9.08 -1.81
CA GLU A 54 -8.31 -8.77 -2.12
C GLU A 54 -7.35 -9.56 -1.23
N LEU A 55 -7.62 -9.65 0.08
CA LEU A 55 -6.82 -10.45 1.01
C LEU A 55 -6.78 -11.94 0.61
N GLU A 56 -7.95 -12.51 0.27
CA GLU A 56 -8.04 -13.91 -0.16
C GLU A 56 -7.30 -14.15 -1.48
N GLU A 57 -7.44 -13.27 -2.45
CA GLU A 57 -6.72 -13.36 -3.73
C GLU A 57 -5.20 -13.30 -3.53
N VAL A 58 -4.71 -12.39 -2.68
CA VAL A 58 -3.27 -12.27 -2.38
C VAL A 58 -2.78 -13.53 -1.66
N ARG A 59 -3.55 -14.05 -0.69
CA ARG A 59 -3.22 -15.29 0.01
C ARG A 59 -3.14 -16.48 -0.95
N ARG A 60 -4.20 -16.69 -1.76
CA ARG A 60 -4.27 -17.80 -2.73
C ARG A 60 -3.11 -17.72 -3.70
N TRP A 61 -2.85 -16.53 -4.24
CA TRP A 61 -1.71 -16.32 -5.13
C TRP A 61 -0.38 -16.65 -4.46
N ALA A 62 -0.12 -16.13 -3.26
CA ALA A 62 1.17 -16.29 -2.59
C ALA A 62 1.43 -17.72 -2.10
N VAL A 63 0.40 -18.41 -1.59
CA VAL A 63 0.51 -19.74 -0.96
C VAL A 63 0.34 -20.86 -1.98
N GLU A 64 -0.67 -20.76 -2.84
CA GLU A 64 -1.11 -21.90 -3.67
C GLU A 64 -0.57 -21.79 -5.11
N GLU A 65 -0.66 -20.61 -5.71
CA GLU A 65 -0.30 -20.40 -7.13
C GLU A 65 1.20 -20.19 -7.32
N ALA A 66 1.76 -19.15 -6.69
CA ALA A 66 3.16 -18.76 -6.79
C ALA A 66 4.06 -19.47 -5.78
N LYS A 67 3.48 -20.09 -4.75
CA LYS A 67 4.18 -20.88 -3.72
C LYS A 67 5.38 -20.15 -3.10
N LEU A 68 5.22 -18.85 -2.84
CA LEU A 68 6.26 -17.98 -2.27
C LEU A 68 6.45 -18.21 -0.77
N VAL A 69 5.40 -18.67 -0.10
CA VAL A 69 5.33 -18.95 1.32
C VAL A 69 4.41 -20.14 1.57
N THR A 70 4.64 -20.87 2.66
CA THR A 70 3.65 -21.85 3.16
C THR A 70 2.48 -21.14 3.85
N ALA A 71 1.40 -21.88 4.13
CA ALA A 71 0.26 -21.34 4.90
C ALA A 71 0.67 -20.92 6.33
N GLU A 72 1.61 -21.62 6.94
CA GLU A 72 2.14 -21.30 8.27
C GLU A 72 3.04 -20.05 8.21
N GLU A 73 3.97 -20.01 7.24
CA GLU A 73 4.82 -18.83 7.03
C GLU A 73 4.00 -17.58 6.73
N TRP A 74 2.90 -17.72 5.97
CA TRP A 74 1.98 -16.63 5.67
C TRP A 74 1.45 -15.99 6.96
N GLU A 75 0.92 -16.78 7.89
CA GLU A 75 0.40 -16.23 9.15
C GLU A 75 1.52 -15.64 10.04
N ASN A 76 2.69 -16.30 10.09
CA ASN A 76 3.83 -15.81 10.86
C ASN A 76 4.37 -14.47 10.33
N LEU A 77 4.51 -14.32 9.01
CA LEU A 77 5.01 -13.10 8.38
C LEU A 77 4.00 -11.95 8.49
N ARG A 78 2.70 -12.24 8.37
CA ARG A 78 1.64 -11.25 8.63
C ARG A 78 1.70 -10.75 10.06
N ALA A 79 1.77 -11.65 11.04
CA ALA A 79 1.88 -11.27 12.44
C ALA A 79 3.14 -10.46 12.72
N HIS A 80 4.28 -10.86 12.12
CA HIS A 80 5.55 -10.17 12.31
C HIS A 80 5.54 -8.73 11.76
N TYR A 81 5.08 -8.54 10.52
CA TYR A 81 5.11 -7.24 9.84
C TYR A 81 3.86 -6.37 10.05
N ARG A 82 2.85 -6.86 10.77
CA ARG A 82 1.70 -6.02 11.18
C ARG A 82 2.14 -4.93 12.18
N ASP A 83 1.52 -3.76 12.04
CA ASP A 83 1.65 -2.61 12.94
C ASP A 83 0.27 -2.10 13.37
N GLU A 84 0.22 -0.93 14.02
CA GLU A 84 -1.00 -0.28 14.50
C GLU A 84 -1.94 0.20 13.38
N ILE A 85 -1.43 0.32 12.16
CA ILE A 85 -2.18 0.76 10.98
C ILE A 85 -2.73 -0.45 10.24
N GLY A 86 -1.91 -1.46 9.96
CA GLY A 86 -2.34 -2.55 9.10
C GLY A 86 -1.32 -3.66 8.83
N ASP A 87 -1.69 -4.52 7.88
CA ASP A 87 -0.93 -5.70 7.49
C ASP A 87 0.05 -5.41 6.34
N SER A 88 1.21 -4.87 6.69
CA SER A 88 2.23 -4.52 5.69
C SER A 88 2.72 -5.70 4.86
N PHE A 89 2.62 -6.94 5.35
CA PHE A 89 3.04 -8.11 4.58
C PHE A 89 2.07 -8.42 3.43
N VAL A 90 0.76 -8.32 3.68
CA VAL A 90 -0.25 -8.49 2.63
C VAL A 90 -0.07 -7.42 1.55
N HIS A 91 0.17 -6.17 1.93
CA HIS A 91 0.40 -5.08 0.97
C HIS A 91 1.66 -5.27 0.16
N LEU A 92 2.72 -5.77 0.79
CA LEU A 92 3.96 -6.15 0.12
C LEU A 92 3.69 -7.19 -0.98
N LEU A 93 2.99 -8.27 -0.64
CA LEU A 93 2.68 -9.32 -1.60
C LEU A 93 1.69 -8.88 -2.69
N ASN A 94 0.73 -8.01 -2.36
CA ASN A 94 -0.16 -7.43 -3.38
C ASN A 94 0.63 -6.55 -4.37
N ALA A 95 1.61 -5.76 -3.89
CA ALA A 95 2.48 -4.99 -4.75
C ALA A 95 3.35 -5.90 -5.64
N ALA A 96 3.88 -7.00 -5.11
CA ALA A 96 4.62 -8.00 -5.89
C ALA A 96 3.75 -8.61 -7.00
N ARG A 97 2.53 -9.06 -6.67
CA ARG A 97 1.54 -9.60 -7.63
C ARG A 97 1.25 -8.60 -8.77
N ARG A 98 1.16 -7.31 -8.44
CA ARG A 98 0.89 -6.22 -9.38
C ARG A 98 2.14 -5.68 -10.09
N LYS A 99 3.34 -6.22 -9.81
CA LYS A 99 4.64 -5.70 -10.30
C LYS A 99 4.84 -4.21 -9.99
N ALA A 100 4.33 -3.77 -8.84
CA ALA A 100 4.42 -2.39 -8.36
C ALA A 100 5.56 -2.22 -7.34
N VAL A 101 6.00 -0.96 -7.16
CA VAL A 101 6.89 -0.61 -6.05
C VAL A 101 6.06 -0.52 -4.77
N PHE A 102 6.46 -1.23 -3.73
CA PHE A 102 5.80 -1.15 -2.43
C PHE A 102 6.34 0.03 -1.63
N ILE A 103 5.45 0.98 -1.31
CA ILE A 103 5.76 2.14 -0.49
C ILE A 103 5.31 1.86 0.93
N THR A 104 6.21 1.98 1.91
CA THR A 104 5.87 1.77 3.32
C THR A 104 6.70 2.64 4.26
N ASN A 105 6.17 2.92 5.44
CA ASN A 105 6.91 3.50 6.56
C ASN A 105 7.07 2.49 7.72
N ASN A 106 6.63 1.24 7.55
CA ASN A 106 6.75 0.21 8.58
C ASN A 106 8.23 -0.08 8.85
N PRO A 107 8.73 0.15 10.08
CA PRO A 107 10.15 0.05 10.38
C PRO A 107 10.69 -1.36 10.25
N LYS A 108 9.89 -2.39 10.55
CA LYS A 108 10.28 -3.80 10.43
C LYS A 108 10.52 -4.16 8.97
N VAL A 109 9.62 -3.75 8.07
CA VAL A 109 9.79 -3.96 6.62
C VAL A 109 11.01 -3.20 6.09
N LEU A 110 11.19 -1.94 6.51
CA LEU A 110 12.32 -1.14 6.06
C LEU A 110 13.66 -1.69 6.56
N ALA A 111 13.71 -2.25 7.77
CA ALA A 111 14.89 -2.94 8.28
C ALA A 111 15.24 -4.19 7.44
N ASP A 112 14.23 -4.96 7.03
CA ASP A 112 14.41 -6.20 6.27
C ASP A 112 14.37 -6.02 4.74
N HIS A 113 14.27 -4.79 4.22
CA HIS A 113 13.91 -4.54 2.82
C HIS A 113 14.75 -5.34 1.82
N ARG A 114 16.08 -5.40 1.96
CA ARG A 114 16.95 -6.14 1.02
C ARG A 114 16.64 -7.64 0.98
N LYS A 115 16.31 -8.24 2.13
CA LYS A 115 15.96 -9.67 2.21
C LYS A 115 14.60 -9.90 1.55
N LEU A 116 13.64 -9.03 1.83
CA LEU A 116 12.28 -9.10 1.27
C LEU A 116 12.27 -8.87 -0.25
N GLU A 117 12.98 -7.85 -0.75
CA GLU A 117 13.15 -7.58 -2.18
C GLU A 117 13.77 -8.79 -2.90
N LYS A 118 14.82 -9.39 -2.33
CA LYS A 118 15.46 -10.60 -2.88
C LYS A 118 14.51 -11.81 -2.89
N ARG A 119 13.75 -12.03 -1.81
CA ARG A 119 12.85 -13.18 -1.67
C ARG A 119 11.64 -13.09 -2.59
N PHE A 120 11.04 -11.91 -2.70
CA PHE A 120 9.75 -11.72 -3.38
C PHE A 120 9.88 -11.04 -4.75
N GLY A 121 11.08 -10.71 -5.20
CA GLY A 121 11.33 -10.20 -6.55
C GLY A 121 10.68 -8.83 -6.81
N MET A 122 10.63 -7.98 -5.78
CA MET A 122 9.94 -6.69 -5.82
C MET A 122 10.85 -5.56 -5.34
N LYS A 123 10.37 -4.32 -5.47
CA LYS A 123 11.06 -3.13 -4.96
C LYS A 123 10.29 -2.50 -3.81
N ILE A 124 11.00 -2.14 -2.75
CA ILE A 124 10.48 -1.48 -1.56
C ILE A 124 11.09 -0.08 -1.47
N MET A 125 10.27 0.90 -1.10
CA MET A 125 10.70 2.29 -0.94
C MET A 125 10.05 2.89 0.30
N SER A 126 10.79 3.74 1.01
CA SER A 126 10.21 4.49 2.13
C SER A 126 9.27 5.58 1.64
N GLY A 127 8.30 5.97 2.47
CA GLY A 127 7.42 7.11 2.16
C GLY A 127 8.21 8.42 1.96
N GLU A 128 9.33 8.60 2.66
CA GLU A 128 10.23 9.74 2.45
C GLU A 128 10.85 9.76 1.05
N LYS A 129 11.43 8.63 0.62
CA LYS A 129 12.01 8.51 -0.73
C LYS A 129 10.94 8.65 -1.81
N PHE A 130 9.73 8.14 -1.55
CA PHE A 130 8.59 8.33 -2.44
C PHE A 130 8.26 9.82 -2.61
N ARG A 131 8.15 10.58 -1.52
CA ARG A 131 7.90 12.04 -1.57
C ARG A 131 9.01 12.79 -2.32
N GLN A 132 10.27 12.47 -2.04
CA GLN A 132 11.41 13.08 -2.76
C GLN A 132 11.37 12.80 -4.27
N LYS A 133 10.94 11.59 -4.65
CA LYS A 133 10.89 11.16 -6.05
C LYS A 133 9.68 11.71 -6.81
N MET A 134 8.51 11.76 -6.18
CA MET A 134 7.25 12.12 -6.82
C MET A 134 6.90 13.60 -6.67
N GLY A 135 7.51 14.31 -5.71
CA GLY A 135 7.22 15.72 -5.44
C GLY A 135 5.73 15.97 -5.22
N GLU A 136 5.21 17.03 -5.84
CA GLU A 136 3.81 17.44 -5.74
C GLU A 136 2.82 16.37 -6.23
N ALA A 137 3.18 15.55 -7.23
CA ALA A 137 2.29 14.51 -7.74
C ALA A 137 2.03 13.42 -6.69
N GLY A 138 3.06 13.06 -5.91
CA GLY A 138 2.93 12.09 -4.83
C GLY A 138 2.10 12.64 -3.67
N LYS A 139 2.29 13.91 -3.34
CA LYS A 139 1.47 14.61 -2.34
C LYS A 139 0.00 14.66 -2.76
N ALA A 140 -0.28 15.12 -3.98
CA ALA A 140 -1.64 15.19 -4.52
C ALA A 140 -2.36 13.83 -4.52
N ALA A 141 -1.65 12.74 -4.81
CA ALA A 141 -2.24 11.40 -4.77
C ALA A 141 -2.63 10.97 -3.34
N VAL A 142 -1.78 11.27 -2.35
CA VAL A 142 -2.11 11.03 -0.93
C VAL A 142 -3.26 11.91 -0.49
N ASP A 143 -3.25 13.20 -0.83
CA ASP A 143 -4.31 14.15 -0.48
C ASP A 143 -5.65 13.77 -1.12
N ASN A 144 -5.64 13.28 -2.37
CA ASN A 144 -6.83 12.76 -3.04
C ASN A 144 -7.38 11.52 -2.35
N LEU A 145 -6.53 10.58 -1.94
CA LEU A 145 -6.94 9.41 -1.17
C LEU A 145 -7.56 9.81 0.16
N LEU A 146 -6.93 10.74 0.89
CA LEU A 146 -7.46 11.24 2.16
C LEU A 146 -8.79 11.98 1.97
N SER A 147 -8.93 12.75 0.89
CA SER A 147 -10.18 13.44 0.56
C SER A 147 -11.29 12.45 0.22
N GLU A 148 -11.00 11.40 -0.55
CA GLU A 148 -11.92 10.31 -0.86
C GLU A 148 -12.43 9.62 0.42
N LEU A 149 -11.52 9.31 1.35
CA LEU A 149 -11.85 8.55 2.56
C LEU A 149 -12.47 9.40 3.67
N LEU A 150 -12.08 10.67 3.80
CA LEU A 150 -12.55 11.56 4.87
C LEU A 150 -13.73 12.43 4.44
N GLY A 151 -14.14 12.38 3.17
CA GLY A 151 -15.20 13.25 2.63
C GLY A 151 -14.86 14.74 2.68
N ARG A 152 -13.57 15.08 2.80
CA ARG A 152 -13.11 16.48 2.87
C ARG A 152 -13.06 17.09 1.46
N PRO A 153 -13.35 18.39 1.30
CA PRO A 153 -13.17 19.06 0.01
C PRO A 153 -11.71 18.92 -0.43
N ARG A 154 -11.49 18.65 -1.72
CA ARG A 154 -10.14 18.54 -2.29
C ARG A 154 -9.37 19.85 -2.00
N PRO A 155 -8.11 19.79 -1.56
CA PRO A 155 -7.28 20.99 -1.46
C PRO A 155 -7.14 21.62 -2.86
N ALA A 156 -7.30 22.95 -2.91
CA ALA A 156 -7.25 23.76 -4.14
C ALA A 156 -5.84 23.88 -4.72
#